data_AF-A0AB38DNK1-F1
#
_entry.id   AF-A0AB38DNK1-F1
#
_cell.length_a   1.000
_cell.length_b   1.000
_cell.length_c   1.000
_cell.angle_alpha   90.00
_cell.angle_beta   90.00
_cell.angle_gamma   90.00
#
_symmetry.space_group_name_H-M   'P 1'
#
loop_
_entity.id
_entity.type
_entity.pdbx_description
1 polymer ?
#
loop_
_entity_poly.entity_id
_entity_poly.type
_entity_poly.pdbx_seq_one_letter_code
_entity_poly.pdbx_strand_id
1 'polypeptide(L)'
;MNAYSVAHIIHLFCAIAFVGGVFFETLVLSVMHSKRVSREARREVEKAISHRAVRVMPWIVGGVFLSGLAMAHRYAAVFADPFGSSFNAQLSLKVLLAFSVLVHFLIAVTKMRRGTLTAGWSKYIHAAVLIHMILIVFLAKSMFYFSF
;
A
#
# COMPACT_ATOMS: atom_id res chain seq x y z
N MET A 1 21.31 7.79 -16.12
CA MET A 1 19.85 7.93 -15.84
C MET A 1 19.66 9.05 -14.84
N ASN A 2 18.66 9.92 -15.00
CA ASN A 2 18.38 10.99 -14.03
C ASN A 2 17.82 10.37 -12.73
N ALA A 3 18.04 11.03 -11.58
CA ALA A 3 17.53 10.66 -10.27
C ALA A 3 16.01 10.37 -10.28
N TYR A 4 15.23 11.15 -11.04
CA TYR A 4 13.80 10.90 -11.23
C TYR A 4 13.51 9.50 -11.83
N SER A 5 14.24 9.11 -12.88
CA SER A 5 14.04 7.82 -13.54
C SER A 5 14.41 6.65 -12.63
N VAL A 6 15.49 6.80 -11.86
CA VAL A 6 15.90 5.81 -10.86
C VAL A 6 14.85 5.68 -9.76
N ALA A 7 14.37 6.81 -9.21
CA ALA A 7 13.30 6.83 -8.23
C ALA A 7 12.03 6.18 -8.75
N HIS A 8 11.65 6.43 -10.00
CA HIS A 8 10.46 5.84 -10.60
C HIS A 8 10.56 4.31 -10.73
N ILE A 9 11.73 3.79 -11.13
CA ILE A 9 11.97 2.34 -11.19
C ILE A 9 11.85 1.71 -9.80
N ILE A 10 12.55 2.29 -8.81
CA ILE A 10 12.47 1.83 -7.41
C ILE A 10 11.02 1.85 -6.93
N HIS A 11 10.31 2.95 -7.17
CA HIS A 11 8.92 3.10 -6.78
C HIS A 11 8.04 1.99 -7.36
N LEU A 12 8.20 1.69 -8.65
CA LEU A 12 7.39 0.68 -9.31
C LEU A 12 7.66 -0.73 -8.77
N PHE A 13 8.93 -1.11 -8.56
CA PHE A 13 9.26 -2.40 -7.97
C PHE A 13 8.74 -2.55 -6.53
N CYS A 14 8.92 -1.51 -5.70
CA CYS A 14 8.38 -1.52 -4.34
C CYS A 14 6.84 -1.54 -4.34
N ALA A 15 6.20 -0.78 -5.23
CA ALA A 15 4.74 -0.74 -5.34
C ALA A 15 4.18 -2.10 -5.79
N ILE A 16 4.78 -2.76 -6.78
CA ILE A 16 4.34 -4.09 -7.22
C ILE A 16 4.51 -5.11 -6.10
N ALA A 17 5.64 -5.09 -5.38
CA ALA A 17 5.86 -5.99 -4.25
C ALA A 17 4.83 -5.78 -3.13
N PHE A 18 4.51 -4.52 -2.81
CA PHE A 18 3.54 -4.18 -1.79
C PHE A 18 2.11 -4.52 -2.19
N VAL A 19 1.66 -4.02 -3.35
CA VAL A 19 0.32 -4.28 -3.89
C VAL A 19 0.13 -5.79 -4.09
N GLY A 20 1.07 -6.46 -4.74
CA GLY A 20 1.02 -7.91 -4.97
C GLY A 20 0.96 -8.71 -3.67
N GLY A 21 1.72 -8.31 -2.65
CA GLY A 21 1.66 -8.92 -1.32
C GLY A 21 0.28 -8.79 -0.67
N VAL A 22 -0.30 -7.59 -0.69
CA VAL A 22 -1.65 -7.34 -0.14
C VAL A 22 -2.72 -8.11 -0.90
N PHE A 23 -2.66 -8.14 -2.24
CA PHE A 23 -3.57 -8.93 -3.07
C PHE A 23 -3.46 -10.43 -2.78
N PHE A 24 -2.24 -10.97 -2.67
CA PHE A 24 -2.03 -12.36 -2.33
C PHE A 24 -2.58 -12.69 -0.94
N GLU A 25 -2.32 -11.83 0.05
CA GLU A 25 -2.80 -12.03 1.42
C GLU A 25 -4.34 -12.01 1.51
N THR A 26 -4.96 -11.05 0.82
CA THR A 26 -6.42 -10.87 0.87
C THR A 26 -7.19 -11.89 0.03
N LEU A 27 -6.72 -12.21 -1.18
CA LEU A 27 -7.47 -13.07 -2.10
C LEU A 27 -7.10 -14.55 -1.97
N VAL A 28 -5.83 -14.86 -1.69
CA VAL A 28 -5.33 -16.24 -1.68
C VAL A 28 -5.22 -16.77 -0.26
N LEU A 29 -4.48 -16.07 0.62
CA LEU A 29 -4.30 -16.52 2.00
C LEU A 29 -5.58 -16.45 2.86
N SER A 30 -6.61 -15.75 2.41
CA SER A 30 -7.92 -15.77 3.08
C SER A 30 -8.52 -17.17 3.20
N VAL A 31 -8.11 -18.14 2.36
CA VAL A 31 -8.47 -19.56 2.49
C VAL A 31 -8.04 -20.16 3.83
N MET A 32 -7.01 -19.62 4.48
CA MET A 32 -6.57 -20.07 5.81
C MET A 32 -7.65 -19.85 6.88
N HIS A 33 -8.57 -18.91 6.67
CA HIS A 33 -9.70 -18.69 7.56
C HIS A 33 -10.88 -19.63 7.30
N SER A 34 -10.80 -20.49 6.28
CA SER A 34 -11.82 -21.49 5.98
C SER A 34 -11.76 -22.72 6.89
N LYS A 35 -12.81 -23.55 6.88
CA LYS A 35 -12.85 -24.82 7.62
C LYS A 35 -11.87 -25.88 7.08
N ARG A 36 -11.17 -25.61 5.97
CA ARG A 36 -10.22 -26.55 5.34
C ARG A 36 -8.88 -26.65 6.09
N VAL A 37 -8.58 -25.70 6.97
CA VAL A 37 -7.32 -25.64 7.72
C VAL A 37 -7.61 -25.76 9.21
N SER A 38 -6.87 -26.62 9.91
CA SER A 38 -7.02 -26.76 11.36
C SER A 38 -6.63 -25.46 12.09
N ARG A 39 -7.22 -25.24 13.27
CA ARG A 39 -6.94 -24.03 14.06
C ARG A 39 -5.47 -23.91 14.46
N GLU A 40 -4.82 -25.03 14.77
CA GLU A 40 -3.41 -25.08 15.14
C GLU A 40 -2.50 -24.75 13.95
N ALA A 41 -2.71 -25.39 12.80
CA ALA A 41 -1.94 -25.10 11.59
C ALA A 41 -2.09 -23.63 11.17
N ARG A 42 -3.31 -23.10 11.23
CA ARG A 42 -3.59 -21.69 10.97
C ARG A 42 -2.79 -20.77 11.89
N ARG A 43 -2.77 -21.04 13.20
CA ARG A 43 -2.08 -20.20 14.20
C ARG A 43 -0.57 -20.20 13.99
N GLU A 44 0.02 -21.35 13.69
CA GLU A 44 1.47 -21.46 13.44
C GLU A 44 1.86 -20.71 12.16
N VAL A 45 1.09 -20.85 11.07
CA VAL A 45 1.34 -20.13 9.82
C VAL A 45 1.14 -18.63 9.99
N GLU A 46 0.05 -18.18 10.64
CA GLU A 46 -0.18 -16.75 10.94
C GLU A 46 0.99 -16.13 11.73
N LYS A 47 1.53 -16.87 12.70
CA LYS A 47 2.68 -16.43 13.51
C LYS A 47 3.95 -16.31 12.65
N ALA A 48 4.23 -17.30 11.81
CA ALA A 48 5.39 -17.28 10.92
C ALA A 48 5.33 -16.15 9.88
N ILE A 49 4.16 -15.98 9.25
CA ILE A 49 3.90 -14.90 8.29
C ILE A 49 4.03 -13.54 8.98
N SER A 50 3.38 -13.35 10.12
CA SER A 50 3.44 -12.10 10.89
C SER A 50 4.87 -11.73 11.25
N HIS A 51 5.68 -12.71 11.69
CA HIS A 51 7.09 -12.48 12.02
C HIS A 51 7.91 -11.98 10.83
N ARG A 52 7.69 -12.53 9.63
CA ARG A 52 8.37 -12.07 8.41
C ARG A 52 7.82 -10.73 7.92
N ALA A 53 6.50 -10.56 7.94
CA ALA A 53 5.83 -9.35 7.46
C ALA A 53 6.31 -8.08 8.17
N VAL A 54 6.39 -8.10 9.51
CA VAL A 54 6.85 -6.93 10.30
C VAL A 54 8.31 -6.54 10.06
N ARG A 55 9.11 -7.44 9.48
CA ARG A 55 10.54 -7.22 9.17
C ARG A 55 10.76 -6.81 7.72
N VAL A 56 9.97 -7.35 6.79
CA VAL A 56 10.14 -7.11 5.34
C VAL A 56 9.33 -5.89 4.89
N MET A 57 8.05 -5.80 5.28
CA MET A 57 7.15 -4.78 4.74
C MET A 57 7.59 -3.34 5.00
N PRO A 58 8.18 -2.96 6.16
CA PRO A 58 8.62 -1.58 6.37
C PRO A 58 9.66 -1.11 5.35
N TRP A 59 10.51 -1.99 4.84
CA TRP A 59 11.50 -1.64 3.81
C TRP A 59 10.83 -1.42 2.45
N ILE A 60 9.86 -2.27 2.09
CA ILE A 60 9.12 -2.13 0.84
C ILE A 60 8.30 -0.84 0.86
N VAL A 61 7.52 -0.63 1.92
CA VAL A 61 6.70 0.59 2.10
C VAL A 61 7.60 1.81 2.18
N GLY A 62 8.71 1.77 2.93
CA GLY A 62 9.71 2.83 2.96
C GLY A 62 10.24 3.16 1.57
N GLY A 63 10.55 2.15 0.76
CA GLY A 63 10.94 2.31 -0.64
C GLY A 63 9.89 3.03 -1.48
N VAL A 64 8.61 2.67 -1.35
CA VAL A 64 7.49 3.35 -2.05
C VAL A 64 7.44 4.83 -1.66
N PHE A 65 7.48 5.16 -0.36
CA PHE A 65 7.31 6.55 0.09
C PHE A 65 8.54 7.41 -0.20
N LEU A 66 9.75 6.91 0.03
CA LEU A 66 10.98 7.67 -0.23
C LEU A 66 11.13 7.97 -1.72
N SER A 67 10.91 6.97 -2.58
CA SER A 67 10.93 7.17 -4.03
C SER A 67 9.77 8.06 -4.53
N GLY A 68 8.59 7.92 -3.93
CA GLY A 68 7.42 8.74 -4.22
C GLY A 68 7.67 10.23 -3.91
N LEU A 69 8.24 10.52 -2.74
CA LEU A 69 8.62 11.88 -2.35
C LEU A 69 9.70 12.47 -3.27
N ALA A 70 10.69 11.67 -3.67
CA ALA A 70 11.72 12.10 -4.62
C ALA A 70 11.11 12.50 -5.98
N MET A 71 10.10 11.76 -6.46
CA MET A 71 9.36 12.12 -7.68
C MET A 71 8.43 13.32 -7.47
N ALA A 72 7.80 13.44 -6.30
CA ALA A 72 6.79 14.46 -5.98
C ALA A 72 7.36 15.89 -6.07
N HIS A 73 8.66 16.10 -5.83
CA HIS A 73 9.29 17.40 -5.98
C HIS A 73 9.07 18.03 -7.37
N ARG A 74 9.01 17.21 -8.43
CA ARG A 74 8.75 17.69 -9.80
C ARG A 74 7.32 18.17 -10.02
N TYR A 75 6.39 17.77 -9.14
CA TYR A 75 4.97 18.07 -9.21
C TYR A 75 4.55 19.16 -8.20
N ALA A 76 5.49 19.94 -7.66
CA ALA A 76 5.17 21.00 -6.69
C ALA A 76 4.08 21.98 -7.18
N ALA A 77 4.16 22.40 -8.46
CA ALA A 77 3.14 23.26 -9.07
C ALA A 77 1.76 22.58 -9.18
N VAL A 78 1.73 21.27 -9.39
CA VAL A 78 0.49 20.48 -9.43
C VAL A 78 -0.18 20.44 -8.06
N PHE A 79 0.60 20.34 -6.99
CA PHE A 79 0.06 20.35 -5.62
C PHE A 79 -0.34 21.74 -5.13
N ALA A 80 0.16 22.82 -5.75
CA ALA A 80 -0.25 24.19 -5.43
C ALA A 80 -1.66 24.52 -5.96
N ASP A 81 -2.06 23.89 -7.08
CA ASP A 81 -3.41 23.99 -7.63
C ASP A 81 -3.99 22.59 -7.93
N PRO A 82 -4.40 21.85 -6.88
CA PRO A 82 -4.80 20.45 -7.01
C PRO A 82 -6.08 20.27 -7.82
N PHE A 83 -6.88 21.31 -8.05
CA PHE A 83 -8.14 21.23 -8.81
C PHE A 83 -8.06 21.92 -10.18
N GLY A 84 -6.92 22.52 -10.54
CA GLY A 84 -6.74 23.22 -11.81
C GLY A 84 -6.77 22.35 -13.07
N SER A 85 -6.65 21.02 -12.94
CA SER A 85 -6.84 20.08 -14.05
C SER A 85 -7.22 18.68 -13.56
N SER A 86 -7.75 17.84 -14.46
CA SER A 86 -8.02 16.42 -14.15
C SER A 86 -6.78 15.66 -13.70
N PHE A 87 -5.61 15.98 -14.28
CA PHE A 87 -4.33 15.39 -13.88
C PHE A 87 -3.98 15.77 -12.45
N ASN A 88 -4.10 17.06 -12.10
CA ASN A 88 -3.77 17.57 -10.77
C ASN A 88 -4.66 16.94 -9.70
N ALA A 89 -5.96 16.84 -9.98
CA ALA A 89 -6.94 16.30 -9.05
C ALA A 89 -6.68 14.81 -8.77
N GLN A 90 -6.45 14.03 -9.83
CA GLN A 90 -6.19 12.60 -9.70
C GLN A 90 -4.83 12.30 -9.04
N LEU A 91 -3.77 13.07 -9.37
CA LEU A 91 -2.47 12.91 -8.72
C LEU A 91 -2.55 13.26 -7.22
N SER A 92 -3.23 14.35 -6.87
CA SER A 92 -3.42 14.77 -5.49
C SER A 92 -4.23 13.74 -4.69
N LEU A 93 -5.32 13.23 -5.26
CA LEU A 93 -6.11 12.16 -4.64
C LEU A 93 -5.29 10.87 -4.46
N LYS A 94 -4.50 10.49 -5.47
CA LYS A 94 -3.61 9.32 -5.40
C LYS A 94 -2.61 9.45 -4.24
N VAL A 95 -2.00 10.63 -4.08
CA VAL A 95 -1.06 10.92 -2.99
C VAL A 95 -1.76 10.88 -1.63
N LEU A 96 -2.97 11.46 -1.51
CA LEU A 96 -3.77 11.41 -0.28
C LEU A 96 -4.10 9.97 0.12
N LEU A 97 -4.55 9.14 -0.84
CA LEU A 97 -4.83 7.73 -0.61
C LEU A 97 -3.57 6.97 -0.19
N ALA A 98 -2.41 7.28 -0.78
CA ALA A 98 -1.14 6.69 -0.38
C ALA A 98 -0.82 7.02 1.09
N PHE A 99 -0.92 8.28 1.52
CA PHE A 99 -0.71 8.63 2.93
C PHE A 99 -1.72 7.96 3.87
N SER A 100 -2.98 7.83 3.47
CA SER A 100 -3.97 7.04 4.23
C SER A 100 -3.50 5.59 4.41
N VAL A 101 -2.98 4.95 3.37
CA VAL A 101 -2.40 3.60 3.45
C VAL A 101 -1.22 3.55 4.40
N LEU A 102 -0.33 4.55 4.37
CA LEU A 102 0.80 4.62 5.31
C LEU A 102 0.31 4.63 6.75
N VAL A 103 -0.70 5.45 7.06
CA VAL A 103 -1.31 5.50 8.39
C VAL A 103 -1.86 4.13 8.80
N HIS A 104 -2.63 3.47 7.94
CA HIS A 104 -3.13 2.12 8.19
C HIS A 104 -2.00 1.12 8.43
N PHE A 105 -0.94 1.17 7.62
CA PHE A 105 0.23 0.31 7.75
C PHE A 105 0.99 0.53 9.07
N LEU A 106 1.23 1.79 9.44
CA LEU A 106 1.89 2.13 10.70
C LEU A 106 1.07 1.67 11.92
N ILE A 107 -0.26 1.84 11.87
CA ILE A 107 -1.17 1.32 12.90
C ILE A 107 -1.05 -0.21 12.98
N ALA A 108 -1.08 -0.89 11.84
CA ALA A 108 -1.00 -2.36 11.77
C ALA A 108 0.31 -2.87 12.39
N VAL A 109 1.46 -2.38 11.91
CA VAL A 109 2.78 -2.78 12.40
C VAL A 109 2.93 -2.48 13.90
N THR A 110 2.44 -1.33 14.35
CA THR A 110 2.49 -0.97 15.77
C THR A 110 1.66 -1.93 16.63
N LYS A 111 0.43 -2.24 16.21
CA LYS A 111 -0.44 -3.19 16.91
C LYS A 111 0.11 -4.62 16.87
N MET A 112 0.71 -5.04 15.76
CA MET A 112 1.37 -6.36 15.63
C MET A 112 2.57 -6.46 16.59
N ARG A 113 3.43 -5.44 16.63
CA ARG A 113 4.59 -5.41 17.53
C ARG A 113 4.19 -5.42 19.01
N ARG A 114 3.06 -4.79 19.35
CA ARG A 114 2.51 -4.77 20.73
C ARG A 114 1.65 -5.99 21.06
N GLY A 115 1.38 -6.89 20.11
CA GLY A 115 0.49 -8.04 20.31
C GLY A 115 -0.98 -7.68 20.53
N THR A 116 -1.41 -6.45 20.18
CA THR A 116 -2.78 -5.95 20.41
C THR A 116 -3.66 -5.95 19.17
N LEU A 117 -3.18 -6.52 18.06
CA LEU A 117 -3.95 -6.61 16.82
C LEU A 117 -5.03 -7.69 16.96
N THR A 118 -6.30 -7.26 17.01
CA THR A 118 -7.43 -8.19 16.99
C THR A 118 -7.79 -8.60 15.56
N ALA A 119 -8.49 -9.74 15.42
CA ALA A 119 -8.93 -10.22 14.11
C ALA A 119 -9.85 -9.23 13.37
N GLY A 120 -10.72 -8.51 14.10
CA GLY A 120 -11.58 -7.47 13.50
C GLY A 120 -10.78 -6.29 12.94
N TRP A 121 -9.80 -5.80 13.72
CA TRP A 121 -8.89 -4.74 13.26
C TRP A 121 -8.07 -5.18 12.06
N SER A 122 -7.55 -6.41 12.07
CA SER A 122 -6.80 -6.96 10.94
C SER A 122 -7.64 -6.97 9.66
N LYS A 123 -8.89 -7.45 9.71
CA LYS A 123 -9.81 -7.46 8.56
C LYS A 123 -10.11 -6.06 8.04
N TYR A 124 -10.39 -5.12 8.93
CA TYR A 124 -10.64 -3.73 8.55
C TYR A 124 -9.44 -3.11 7.82
N ILE A 125 -8.24 -3.21 8.40
CA ILE A 125 -7.03 -2.65 7.81
C ILE A 125 -6.76 -3.25 6.44
N HIS A 126 -6.85 -4.58 6.30
CA HIS A 126 -6.65 -5.25 5.02
C HIS A 126 -7.66 -4.82 3.96
N ALA A 127 -8.95 -4.76 4.31
CA ALA A 127 -9.99 -4.31 3.38
C ALA A 127 -9.80 -2.85 2.97
N ALA A 128 -9.52 -1.96 3.94
CA ALA A 128 -9.26 -0.55 3.67
C ALA A 128 -8.06 -0.38 2.75
N VAL A 129 -6.91 -1.00 3.07
CA VAL A 129 -5.69 -0.91 2.25
C VAL A 129 -5.93 -1.49 0.86
N LEU A 130 -6.62 -2.62 0.72
CA LEU A 130 -6.95 -3.21 -0.59
C LEU A 130 -7.75 -2.24 -1.46
N ILE A 131 -8.80 -1.62 -0.91
CA ILE A 131 -9.61 -0.62 -1.62
C ILE A 131 -8.75 0.57 -2.05
N HIS A 132 -7.93 1.10 -1.13
CA HIS A 132 -7.03 2.21 -1.45
C HIS A 132 -6.02 1.82 -2.55
N MET A 133 -5.45 0.62 -2.51
CA MET A 133 -4.52 0.12 -3.55
C MET A 133 -5.19 0.05 -4.93
N ILE A 134 -6.41 -0.48 -5.01
CA ILE A 134 -7.18 -0.56 -6.26
C ILE A 134 -7.40 0.84 -6.83
N LEU A 135 -7.84 1.79 -5.98
CA LEU A 135 -8.04 3.17 -6.38
C LEU A 135 -6.74 3.85 -6.82
N ILE A 136 -5.63 3.64 -6.09
CA ILE A 136 -4.31 4.20 -6.44
C ILE A 136 -3.84 3.69 -7.80
N VAL A 137 -3.98 2.38 -8.07
CA VAL A 137 -3.59 1.77 -9.35
C VAL A 137 -4.46 2.30 -10.49
N PHE A 138 -5.77 2.41 -10.27
CA PHE A 138 -6.69 3.01 -11.23
C PHE A 138 -6.31 4.46 -11.55
N LEU A 139 -6.17 5.31 -10.53
CA LEU A 139 -5.79 6.73 -10.66
C LEU A 139 -4.44 6.90 -11.35
N ALA A 140 -3.47 6.02 -11.07
CA ALA A 140 -2.15 6.06 -11.70
C ALA A 140 -2.22 5.93 -13.22
N LYS A 141 -3.30 5.33 -13.76
CA LYS A 141 -3.48 5.13 -15.19
C LYS A 141 -4.50 6.07 -15.79
N SER A 142 -5.62 6.30 -15.11
CA SER A 142 -6.70 7.18 -15.58
C SER A 142 -6.29 8.65 -15.68
N MET A 143 -5.31 9.10 -14.89
CA MET A 143 -4.81 10.48 -14.92
C MET A 143 -4.18 10.88 -16.26
N PHE A 144 -3.87 9.92 -17.14
CA PHE A 144 -3.36 10.17 -18.49
C PHE A 144 -4.42 10.04 -19.59
N TYR A 145 -5.64 9.63 -19.25
CA TYR A 145 -6.71 9.35 -20.22
C TYR A 145 -7.89 10.30 -20.09
N PHE A 146 -8.15 10.81 -18.90
CA PHE A 146 -9.21 11.79 -18.67
C PHE A 146 -8.63 13.20 -18.68
N SER A 147 -9.23 14.05 -19.51
CA SER A 147 -8.96 15.49 -19.58
C SER A 147 -10.28 16.24 -19.65
N PHE A 148 -10.45 17.21 -18.77
CA PHE A 148 -11.50 18.23 -18.79
C PHE A 148 -10.83 19.59 -18.54
#